data_AF-A0A0Q3W4V3-F1
#
_entry.id   AF-A0A0Q3W4V3-F1
#
_cell.length_a   1.000
_cell.length_b   1.000
_cell.length_c   1.000
_cell.angle_alpha   90.00
_cell.angle_beta   90.00
_cell.angle_gamma   90.00
#
_symmetry.space_group_name_H-M   'P 1'
#
loop_
_entity.id
_entity.type
_entity.pdbx_description
1 polymer ?
#
loop_
_entity_poly.entity_id
_entity_poly.type
_entity_poly.pdbx_seq_one_letter_code
_entity_poly.pdbx_strand_id
1 'polypeptide(L)'
;MHRRYDKKHIFLAIGACIVLFSPVYLLIIPLAVVNTLYYKKGIWITYAPTENYVTFGVSLFLIVLACLVLGFLGIRKWTVGAGVFCVLLSSLVFYIASLSYITLSGEEISYRTLFSKEKQSYSWEDLEKLVYYVKLPEDDELSYYEFYFKDGQMMTMKQNSYVTNLQGNLNGTVRAMQIPLQYVEENGVE
;
A
#
# COMPACT_ATOMS: atom_id res chain seq x y z
N MET A 1 -9.26 12.87 47.82
CA MET A 1 -9.85 11.82 46.96
C MET A 1 -8.78 11.33 45.98
N HIS A 2 -8.04 10.26 46.33
CA HIS A 2 -6.96 9.71 45.49
C HIS A 2 -7.58 8.69 44.52
N ARG A 3 -7.84 9.08 43.26
CA ARG A 3 -8.23 8.12 42.21
C ARG A 3 -7.03 7.24 41.91
N ARG A 4 -7.01 6.01 42.46
CA ARG A 4 -6.12 4.96 41.96
C ARG A 4 -6.55 4.62 40.54
N TYR A 5 -5.91 5.24 39.55
CA TYR A 5 -6.03 4.80 38.16
C TYR A 5 -5.49 3.38 38.08
N ASP A 6 -6.41 2.43 38.00
CA ASP A 6 -6.07 1.04 37.77
C ASP A 6 -5.35 0.94 36.42
N LYS A 7 -4.22 0.24 36.37
CA LYS A 7 -3.29 0.23 35.22
C LYS A 7 -3.99 -0.20 33.93
N LYS A 8 -5.08 -0.95 34.03
CA LYS A 8 -5.98 -1.33 32.93
C LYS A 8 -6.59 -0.14 32.17
N HIS A 9 -6.92 0.95 32.87
CA HIS A 9 -7.53 2.13 32.25
C HIS A 9 -6.55 2.90 31.36
N ILE A 10 -5.25 2.81 31.66
CA ILE A 10 -4.20 3.43 30.86
C ILE A 10 -4.16 2.78 29.47
N PHE A 11 -4.21 1.44 29.38
CA PHE A 11 -4.21 0.73 28.10
C PHE A 11 -5.48 1.02 27.27
N LEU A 12 -6.64 1.12 27.92
CA LEU A 12 -7.87 1.52 27.23
C LEU A 12 -7.79 2.94 26.69
N ALA A 13 -7.23 3.88 27.47
CA ALA A 13 -7.04 5.25 27.02
C ALA A 13 -6.08 5.32 25.82
N ILE A 14 -4.97 4.58 25.86
CA ILE A 14 -4.01 4.48 24.74
C ILE A 14 -4.69 3.91 23.50
N GLY A 15 -5.41 2.78 23.63
CA GLY A 15 -6.13 2.18 22.52
C GLY A 15 -7.16 3.13 21.88
N ALA A 16 -7.91 3.87 22.71
CA ALA A 16 -8.85 4.87 22.24
C ALA A 16 -8.17 6.01 21.47
N CYS A 17 -7.03 6.52 21.97
CA CYS A 17 -6.24 7.50 21.24
C CYS A 17 -5.76 6.96 19.87
N ILE A 18 -5.28 5.72 19.83
CA ILE A 18 -4.82 5.10 18.57
C ILE A 18 -5.96 5.00 17.56
N VAL A 19 -7.15 4.57 17.99
CA VAL A 19 -8.34 4.51 17.13
C VAL A 19 -8.71 5.91 16.63
N LEU A 20 -8.69 6.92 17.51
CA LEU A 20 -9.00 8.30 17.15
C LEU A 20 -8.05 8.85 16.06
N PHE A 21 -6.74 8.55 16.16
CA PHE A 21 -5.74 8.99 15.18
C PHE A 21 -5.57 8.03 13.99
N SER A 22 -6.26 6.89 13.98
CA SER A 22 -6.12 5.87 12.95
C SER A 22 -6.41 6.36 11.52
N PRO A 23 -7.42 7.21 11.25
CA PRO A 23 -7.69 7.65 9.88
C PRO A 23 -6.54 8.50 9.35
N VAL A 24 -6.00 9.39 10.19
CA VAL A 24 -4.85 10.24 9.86
C VAL A 24 -3.60 9.39 9.62
N TYR A 25 -3.38 8.39 10.48
CA TYR A 25 -2.27 7.45 10.33
C TYR A 25 -2.34 6.68 9.00
N LEU A 26 -3.51 6.12 8.66
CA LEU A 26 -3.67 5.31 7.46
C LEU A 26 -3.58 6.12 6.17
N LEU A 27 -3.90 7.41 6.20
CA LEU A 27 -3.74 8.27 5.03
C LEU A 27 -2.27 8.73 4.85
N ILE A 28 -1.61 9.12 5.93
CA ILE A 28 -0.30 9.78 5.84
C ILE A 28 0.86 8.79 5.80
N ILE A 29 0.83 7.76 6.65
CA ILE A 29 2.00 6.91 6.88
C ILE A 29 2.40 6.06 5.66
N PRO A 30 1.48 5.40 4.93
CA PRO A 30 1.87 4.62 3.74
C PRO A 30 2.58 5.49 2.70
N LEU A 31 2.06 6.70 2.46
CA LEU A 31 2.65 7.67 1.53
C LEU A 31 3.99 8.21 2.03
N ALA A 32 4.09 8.55 3.32
CA ALA A 32 5.32 9.06 3.92
C ALA A 32 6.44 8.00 3.87
N VAL A 33 6.13 6.74 4.19
CA VAL A 33 7.09 5.63 4.12
C VAL A 33 7.61 5.45 2.71
N VAL A 34 6.70 5.38 1.72
CA VAL A 34 7.10 5.14 0.32
C VAL A 34 7.91 6.32 -0.23
N ASN A 35 7.52 7.56 0.05
CA ASN A 35 8.26 8.74 -0.38
C ASN A 35 9.60 8.93 0.37
N THR A 36 9.74 8.42 1.58
CA THR A 36 11.01 8.54 2.32
C THR A 36 12.01 7.46 1.90
N LEU A 37 11.53 6.22 1.70
CA LEU A 37 12.40 5.08 1.44
C LEU A 37 12.74 4.90 -0.06
N TYR A 38 11.82 5.25 -0.96
CA TYR A 38 11.94 4.91 -2.38
C TYR A 38 11.99 6.12 -3.32
N TYR A 39 11.98 7.34 -2.77
CA TYR A 39 12.15 8.52 -3.59
C TYR A 39 13.57 8.62 -4.14
N LYS A 40 13.67 8.82 -5.45
CA LYS A 40 14.90 9.14 -6.17
C LYS A 40 14.65 10.31 -7.10
N LYS A 41 15.73 11.00 -7.47
CA LYS A 41 15.69 12.10 -8.44
C LYS A 41 15.33 11.53 -9.83
N GLY A 42 14.40 12.18 -10.54
CA GLY A 42 13.97 11.75 -11.88
C GLY A 42 12.80 10.76 -11.91
N ILE A 43 12.23 10.41 -10.75
CA ILE A 43 11.00 9.63 -10.67
C ILE A 43 9.80 10.52 -11.02
N TRP A 44 8.90 10.03 -11.87
CA TRP A 44 7.64 10.70 -12.19
C TRP A 44 6.58 10.44 -11.12
N ILE A 45 6.51 9.21 -10.62
CA ILE A 45 5.58 8.80 -9.57
C ILE A 45 6.19 7.71 -8.68
N THR A 46 6.00 7.86 -7.37
CA THR A 46 6.20 6.83 -6.36
C THR A 46 4.93 6.75 -5.55
N TYR A 47 4.28 5.58 -5.48
CA TYR A 47 3.10 5.43 -4.63
C TYR A 47 2.98 4.03 -4.02
N ALA A 48 2.24 3.97 -2.92
CA ALA A 48 1.91 2.75 -2.21
C ALA A 48 0.68 2.09 -2.89
N PRO A 49 0.77 0.81 -3.30
CA PRO A 49 -0.39 0.06 -3.78
C PRO A 49 -1.54 0.05 -2.76
N THR A 50 -2.78 -0.11 -3.22
CA THR A 50 -3.97 -0.09 -2.32
C THR A 50 -3.88 -1.15 -1.22
N GLU A 51 -3.26 -2.29 -1.52
CA GLU A 51 -3.04 -3.39 -0.60
C GLU A 51 -2.16 -2.98 0.60
N ASN A 52 -1.28 -1.99 0.43
CA ASN A 52 -0.48 -1.46 1.54
C ASN A 52 -1.36 -0.80 2.59
N TYR A 53 -2.34 0.00 2.19
CA TYR A 53 -3.22 0.71 3.12
C TYR A 53 -3.98 -0.26 4.02
N VAL A 54 -4.47 -1.37 3.44
CA VAL A 54 -5.11 -2.45 4.20
C VAL A 54 -4.11 -3.09 5.16
N THR A 55 -2.88 -3.36 4.70
CA THR A 55 -1.85 -4.01 5.53
C THR A 55 -1.37 -3.12 6.69
N PHE A 56 -1.24 -1.81 6.47
CA PHE A 56 -1.02 -0.83 7.55
C PHE A 56 -2.24 -0.74 8.50
N GLY A 57 -3.45 -0.93 7.99
CA GLY A 57 -4.67 -1.06 8.81
C GLY A 57 -4.61 -2.27 9.74
N VAL A 58 -4.20 -3.43 9.21
CA VAL A 58 -4.05 -4.67 9.99
C VAL A 58 -3.00 -4.52 11.08
N SER A 59 -1.85 -3.90 10.79
CA SER A 59 -0.83 -3.66 11.82
C SER A 59 -1.37 -2.76 12.93
N LEU A 60 -2.01 -1.65 12.58
CA LEU A 60 -2.62 -0.75 13.56
C LEU A 60 -3.71 -1.43 14.40
N PHE A 61 -4.54 -2.26 13.76
CA PHE A 61 -5.56 -3.06 14.44
C PHE A 61 -4.95 -4.00 15.48
N LEU A 62 -3.83 -4.66 15.17
CA LEU A 62 -3.13 -5.54 16.11
C LEU A 62 -2.62 -4.78 17.35
N ILE A 63 -2.18 -3.53 17.19
CA ILE A 63 -1.79 -2.67 18.33
C ILE A 63 -3.00 -2.31 19.18
N VAL A 64 -4.13 -1.94 18.54
CA VAL A 64 -5.38 -1.68 19.27
C VAL A 64 -5.82 -2.93 20.01
N LEU A 65 -5.78 -4.10 19.38
CA LEU A 65 -6.12 -5.37 19.99
C LEU A 65 -5.23 -5.66 21.20
N ALA A 66 -3.92 -5.42 21.12
CA ALA A 66 -3.00 -5.55 22.25
C ALA A 66 -3.43 -4.66 23.43
N CYS A 67 -3.82 -3.42 23.16
CA CYS A 67 -4.31 -2.48 24.18
C CYS A 67 -5.65 -2.94 24.79
N LEU A 68 -6.57 -3.45 23.98
CA LEU A 68 -7.86 -3.97 24.45
C LEU A 68 -7.70 -5.23 25.31
N VAL A 69 -6.82 -6.16 24.90
CA VAL A 69 -6.50 -7.37 25.68
C VAL A 69 -5.97 -7.00 27.07
N LEU A 70 -5.02 -6.06 27.14
CA LEU A 70 -4.47 -5.60 28.42
C LEU A 70 -5.47 -4.77 29.24
N GLY A 71 -6.33 -4.01 28.58
CA GLY A 71 -7.33 -3.14 29.21
C GLY A 71 -8.53 -3.89 29.78
N PHE A 72 -9.07 -4.88 29.07
CA PHE A 72 -10.26 -5.63 29.51
C PHE A 72 -9.92 -6.86 30.35
N LEU A 73 -8.90 -7.64 29.97
CA LEU A 73 -8.53 -8.87 30.71
C LEU A 73 -7.59 -8.59 31.90
N GLY A 74 -7.13 -7.34 32.01
CA GLY A 74 -6.20 -6.90 33.05
C GLY A 74 -4.78 -7.40 32.86
N ILE A 75 -3.87 -6.94 33.72
CA ILE A 75 -2.43 -7.24 33.62
C ILE A 75 -2.16 -8.58 34.33
N ARG A 76 -2.11 -9.66 33.55
CA ARG A 76 -1.73 -11.02 33.97
C ARG A 76 -0.57 -11.48 33.09
N LYS A 77 0.22 -12.45 33.54
CA LYS A 77 1.39 -12.94 32.78
C LYS A 77 1.02 -13.37 31.35
N TRP A 78 -0.11 -14.06 31.20
CA TRP A 78 -0.58 -14.54 29.90
C TRP A 78 -1.13 -13.42 28.99
N THR A 79 -1.83 -12.43 29.56
CA THR A 79 -2.35 -11.28 28.78
C THR A 79 -1.24 -10.34 28.34
N VAL A 80 -0.19 -10.19 29.16
CA VAL A 80 1.04 -9.50 28.78
C VAL A 80 1.75 -10.26 27.66
N GLY A 81 1.88 -11.58 27.75
CA GLY A 81 2.44 -12.39 26.67
C GLY A 81 1.68 -12.23 25.35
N ALA A 82 0.34 -12.29 25.39
CA ALA A 82 -0.50 -12.06 24.22
C ALA A 82 -0.37 -10.64 23.65
N GLY A 83 -0.29 -9.62 24.51
CA GLY A 83 -0.06 -8.24 24.09
C GLY A 83 1.30 -8.04 23.41
N VAL A 84 2.37 -8.58 23.97
CA VAL A 84 3.71 -8.56 23.37
C VAL A 84 3.71 -9.28 22.02
N PHE A 85 3.06 -10.43 21.92
CA PHE A 85 2.92 -11.16 20.66
C PHE A 85 2.19 -10.32 19.60
N CYS A 86 1.09 -9.66 19.95
CA CYS A 86 0.37 -8.77 19.03
C CYS A 86 1.24 -7.61 18.53
N VAL A 87 2.06 -7.02 19.41
CA VAL A 87 3.00 -5.95 19.03
C VAL A 87 4.07 -6.46 18.08
N LEU A 88 4.66 -7.63 18.36
CA LEU A 88 5.66 -8.23 17.47
C LEU A 88 5.07 -8.57 16.09
N LEU A 89 3.86 -9.15 16.07
CA LEU A 89 3.15 -9.45 14.84
C LEU A 89 2.81 -8.16 14.07
N SER A 90 2.36 -7.11 14.76
CA SER A 90 2.12 -5.80 14.16
C SER A 90 3.38 -5.22 13.51
N SER A 91 4.52 -5.29 14.21
CA SER A 91 5.80 -4.79 13.67
C SER A 91 6.22 -5.55 12.41
N LEU A 92 6.02 -6.88 12.39
CA LEU A 92 6.29 -7.69 11.21
C LEU A 92 5.38 -7.31 10.03
N VAL A 93 4.08 -7.16 10.28
CA VAL A 93 3.10 -6.76 9.26
C VAL A 93 3.41 -5.36 8.72
N PHE A 94 3.76 -4.41 9.60
CA PHE A 94 4.19 -3.07 9.21
C PHE A 94 5.45 -3.09 8.35
N TYR A 95 6.44 -3.91 8.71
CA TYR A 95 7.66 -4.06 7.91
C TYR A 95 7.35 -4.60 6.52
N ILE A 96 6.52 -5.64 6.40
CA ILE A 96 6.09 -6.19 5.10
C ILE A 96 5.39 -5.10 4.26
N ALA A 97 4.48 -4.34 4.87
CA ALA A 97 3.80 -3.23 4.19
C ALA A 97 4.77 -2.15 3.71
N SER A 98 5.79 -1.82 4.51
CA SER A 98 6.79 -0.79 4.16
C SER A 98 7.65 -1.15 2.96
N LEU A 99 7.75 -2.43 2.61
CA LEU A 99 8.58 -2.91 1.52
C LEU A 99 7.91 -2.81 0.14
N SER A 100 6.58 -2.68 0.10
CA SER A 100 5.84 -2.68 -1.16
C SER A 100 5.67 -1.26 -1.69
N TYR A 101 5.94 -1.08 -2.98
CA TYR A 101 5.88 0.20 -3.67
C TYR A 101 5.80 0.00 -5.18
N ILE A 102 5.34 1.04 -5.88
CA ILE A 102 5.44 1.16 -7.35
C ILE A 102 6.13 2.49 -7.66
N THR A 103 7.11 2.45 -8.54
CA THR A 103 7.87 3.60 -9.05
C THR A 103 7.94 3.57 -10.56
N LEU A 104 7.59 4.68 -11.21
CA LEU A 104 7.84 4.89 -12.63
C LEU A 104 8.70 6.13 -12.84
N SER A 105 9.75 5.98 -13.63
CA SER A 105 10.69 7.04 -13.99
C SER A 105 10.91 7.06 -15.51
N GLY A 106 11.66 8.03 -16.01
CA GLY A 106 12.04 8.05 -17.43
C GLY A 106 12.93 6.90 -17.88
N GLU A 107 13.60 6.22 -16.95
CA GLU A 107 14.59 5.19 -17.25
C GLU A 107 14.08 3.79 -16.89
N GLU A 108 13.48 3.63 -15.71
CA GLU A 108 13.03 2.34 -15.18
C GLU A 108 11.58 2.34 -14.67
N ILE A 109 10.95 1.18 -14.79
CA ILE A 109 9.74 0.76 -14.07
C ILE A 109 10.19 -0.17 -12.95
N SER A 110 9.90 0.18 -11.71
CA SER A 110 10.39 -0.57 -10.55
C SER A 110 9.28 -0.76 -9.53
N TYR A 111 9.07 -2.00 -9.09
CA TYR A 111 8.01 -2.31 -8.14
C TYR A 111 8.37 -3.47 -7.22
N ARG A 112 7.68 -3.52 -6.09
CA ARG A 112 7.69 -4.66 -5.18
C ARG A 112 6.30 -4.84 -4.62
N THR A 113 5.74 -6.05 -4.78
CA THR A 113 4.47 -6.43 -4.14
C THR A 113 4.71 -6.88 -2.70
N LEU A 114 3.67 -6.86 -1.87
CA LEU A 114 3.72 -7.19 -0.44
C LEU A 114 4.43 -8.52 -0.13
N PHE A 115 4.22 -9.54 -0.95
CA PHE A 115 4.76 -10.89 -0.73
C PHE A 115 5.95 -11.22 -1.63
N SER A 116 6.43 -10.28 -2.45
CA SER A 116 7.62 -10.51 -3.25
C SER A 116 8.87 -10.41 -2.40
N LYS A 117 9.73 -11.43 -2.51
CA LYS A 117 11.04 -11.43 -1.86
C LYS A 117 11.98 -10.40 -2.48
N GLU A 118 11.86 -10.18 -3.79
CA GLU A 118 12.77 -9.34 -4.55
C GLU A 118 12.04 -8.16 -5.20
N LYS A 119 12.78 -7.06 -5.35
CA LYS A 119 12.38 -5.91 -6.16
C LYS A 119 12.44 -6.34 -7.63
N GLN A 120 11.40 -6.02 -8.40
CA GLN A 120 11.44 -6.09 -9.85
C GLN A 120 11.82 -4.72 -10.41
N SER A 121 12.74 -4.69 -11.38
CA SER A 121 13.18 -3.48 -12.11
C SER A 121 13.24 -3.84 -13.58
N TYR A 122 12.55 -3.06 -14.40
CA TYR A 122 12.48 -3.21 -15.84
C TYR A 122 12.87 -1.91 -16.52
N SER A 123 13.62 -2.00 -17.60
CA SER A 123 13.71 -0.90 -18.56
C SER A 123 12.39 -0.78 -19.30
N TRP A 124 12.11 0.40 -19.85
CA TRP A 124 10.97 0.56 -20.75
C TRP A 124 11.10 -0.32 -22.00
N GLU A 125 12.34 -0.64 -22.42
CA GLU A 125 12.59 -1.57 -23.53
C GLU A 125 12.16 -3.01 -23.21
N ASP A 126 12.04 -3.37 -21.94
CA ASP A 126 11.58 -4.71 -21.52
C ASP A 126 10.05 -4.83 -21.58
N LEU A 127 9.34 -3.73 -21.82
CA LEU A 127 7.90 -3.71 -21.96
C LEU A 127 7.51 -4.22 -23.36
N GLU A 128 6.71 -5.27 -23.41
CA GLU A 128 6.17 -5.85 -24.64
C GLU A 128 4.95 -5.07 -25.12
N LYS A 129 4.02 -4.77 -24.20
CA LYS A 129 2.81 -4.00 -24.48
C LYS A 129 2.26 -3.36 -23.21
N LEU A 130 1.54 -2.26 -23.40
CA LEU A 130 0.76 -1.60 -22.36
C LEU A 130 -0.72 -1.69 -22.76
N VAL A 131 -1.57 -2.16 -21.85
CA VAL A 131 -3.02 -2.23 -22.06
C VAL A 131 -3.70 -1.33 -21.03
N TYR A 132 -4.58 -0.45 -21.47
CA TYR A 132 -5.41 0.37 -20.61
C TYR A 132 -6.85 -0.12 -20.67
N TYR A 133 -7.36 -0.58 -19.53
CA TYR A 133 -8.73 -1.03 -19.37
C TYR A 133 -9.58 0.12 -18.85
N VAL A 134 -10.56 0.51 -19.65
CA VAL A 134 -11.55 1.53 -19.29
C VAL A 134 -12.71 0.82 -18.62
N LYS A 135 -12.89 1.07 -17.33
CA LYS A 135 -14.09 0.66 -16.59
C LYS A 135 -15.20 1.67 -16.81
N LEU A 136 -16.42 1.17 -16.98
CA LEU A 136 -17.60 2.02 -17.16
C LEU A 136 -17.94 2.74 -15.84
N PRO A 137 -18.58 3.92 -15.87
CA PRO A 137 -18.96 4.66 -14.66
C PRO A 137 -19.90 3.91 -13.72
N GLU A 138 -20.56 2.86 -14.24
CA GLU A 138 -21.49 2.00 -13.49
C GLU A 138 -20.77 0.88 -12.72
N ASP A 139 -19.50 0.59 -13.05
CA ASP A 139 -18.65 -0.31 -12.29
C ASP A 139 -18.05 0.43 -11.07
N ASP A 140 -18.06 -0.24 -9.91
CA ASP A 140 -17.38 0.24 -8.69
C ASP A 140 -15.85 0.07 -8.77
N GLU A 141 -15.34 -0.41 -9.92
CA GLU A 141 -13.93 -0.63 -10.19
C GLU A 141 -13.29 0.52 -10.96
N LEU A 142 -12.09 0.91 -10.53
CA LEU A 142 -11.30 1.92 -11.22
C LEU A 142 -10.67 1.32 -12.48
N SER A 143 -10.66 2.10 -13.58
CA SER A 143 -9.84 1.83 -14.77
C SER A 143 -8.40 1.51 -14.37
N TYR A 144 -7.67 0.75 -15.18
CA TYR A 144 -6.32 0.32 -14.81
C TYR A 144 -5.42 0.05 -16.02
N TYR A 145 -4.12 0.10 -15.78
CA TYR A 145 -3.09 -0.27 -16.74
C TYR A 145 -2.53 -1.65 -16.43
N GLU A 146 -2.30 -2.45 -17.46
CA GLU A 146 -1.50 -3.67 -17.39
C GLU A 146 -0.24 -3.52 -18.23
N PHE A 147 0.90 -3.64 -17.55
CA PHE A 147 2.23 -3.66 -18.13
C PHE A 147 2.59 -5.12 -18.36
N TYR A 148 2.73 -5.51 -19.62
CA TYR A 148 3.19 -6.85 -20.00
C TYR A 148 4.66 -6.77 -20.38
N PHE A 149 5.50 -7.49 -19.66
CA PHE A 149 6.94 -7.53 -19.89
C PHE A 149 7.30 -8.72 -20.79
N LYS A 150 8.42 -8.59 -21.52
CA LYS A 150 8.92 -9.61 -22.45
C LYS A 150 9.29 -10.95 -21.79
N ASP A 151 9.50 -10.96 -20.48
CA ASP A 151 9.76 -12.16 -19.68
C ASP A 151 8.47 -12.91 -19.28
N GLY A 152 7.31 -12.40 -19.70
CA GLY A 152 5.99 -12.95 -19.37
C GLY A 152 5.44 -12.46 -18.02
N GLN A 153 6.15 -11.60 -17.29
CA GLN A 153 5.59 -10.97 -16.10
C GLN A 153 4.58 -9.88 -16.45
N MET A 154 3.66 -9.61 -15.51
CA MET A 154 2.66 -8.57 -15.63
C MET A 154 2.60 -7.74 -14.35
N MET A 155 2.48 -6.42 -14.51
CA MET A 155 2.19 -5.50 -13.42
C MET A 155 0.88 -4.76 -13.71
N THR A 156 -0.01 -4.73 -12.71
CA THR A 156 -1.26 -3.96 -12.77
C THR A 156 -1.13 -2.67 -11.98
N MET A 157 -1.62 -1.57 -12.55
CA MET A 157 -1.65 -0.26 -11.93
C MET A 157 -3.04 0.36 -12.06
N LYS A 158 -3.79 0.37 -10.95
CA LYS A 158 -5.12 1.00 -10.88
C LYS A 158 -5.02 2.52 -11.02
N GLN A 159 -5.93 3.10 -11.81
CA GLN A 159 -6.06 4.53 -12.00
C GLN A 159 -6.38 5.20 -10.66
N ASN A 160 -5.57 6.17 -10.27
CA ASN A 160 -5.85 7.07 -9.16
C ASN A 160 -5.45 8.50 -9.55
N SER A 161 -5.55 9.46 -8.63
CA SER A 161 -5.16 10.85 -8.89
C SER A 161 -3.69 10.98 -9.32
N TYR A 162 -2.78 10.20 -8.74
CA TYR A 162 -1.36 10.20 -9.10
C TYR A 162 -1.13 9.63 -10.51
N VAL A 163 -1.75 8.49 -10.84
CA VAL A 163 -1.66 7.84 -12.16
C VAL A 163 -2.26 8.74 -13.25
N THR A 164 -3.35 9.44 -12.95
CA THR A 164 -3.99 10.38 -13.89
C THR A 164 -3.02 11.50 -14.29
N ASN A 165 -2.26 12.04 -13.33
CA ASN A 165 -1.23 13.04 -13.62
C ASN A 165 -0.04 12.48 -14.43
N LEU A 166 0.23 11.18 -14.33
CA LEU A 166 1.30 10.50 -15.06
C LEU A 166 0.95 10.22 -16.53
N GLN A 167 -0.34 10.13 -16.87
CA GLN A 167 -0.78 9.62 -18.18
C GLN A 167 -0.10 10.30 -19.37
N GLY A 168 0.15 11.62 -19.29
CA GLY A 168 0.88 12.35 -20.32
C GLY A 168 2.31 11.84 -20.53
N ASN A 169 3.06 11.66 -19.44
CA ASN A 169 4.42 11.14 -19.49
C ASN A 169 4.44 9.68 -19.97
N LEU A 170 3.56 8.84 -19.41
CA LEU A 170 3.45 7.42 -19.76
C LEU A 170 3.16 7.24 -21.26
N ASN A 171 2.13 7.93 -21.77
CA ASN A 171 1.76 7.87 -23.18
C ASN A 171 2.87 8.44 -24.08
N GLY A 172 3.56 9.49 -23.65
CA GLY A 172 4.69 10.07 -24.38
C GLY A 172 5.83 9.07 -24.54
N THR A 173 6.21 8.38 -23.47
CA THR A 173 7.31 7.40 -23.46
C THR A 173 6.99 6.17 -24.29
N VAL A 174 5.79 5.60 -24.12
CA VAL A 174 5.34 4.43 -24.87
C VAL A 174 5.29 4.73 -26.37
N ARG A 175 4.83 5.92 -26.76
CA ARG A 175 4.86 6.37 -28.17
C ARG A 175 6.29 6.58 -28.69
N ALA A 176 7.16 7.21 -27.90
CA ALA A 176 8.54 7.49 -28.30
C ALA A 176 9.34 6.19 -28.54
N MET A 177 9.08 5.16 -27.75
CA MET A 177 9.73 3.85 -27.86
C MET A 177 8.96 2.86 -28.75
N GLN A 178 7.88 3.30 -29.40
CA GLN A 178 7.03 2.47 -30.26
C GLN A 178 6.47 1.22 -29.57
N ILE A 179 6.25 1.29 -28.25
CA ILE A 179 5.65 0.21 -27.49
C ILE A 179 4.13 0.19 -27.79
N PRO A 180 3.53 -0.96 -28.12
CA PRO A 180 2.09 -1.07 -28.36
C PRO A 180 1.26 -0.61 -27.15
N LEU A 181 0.38 0.37 -27.37
CA LEU A 181 -0.63 0.82 -26.41
C LEU A 181 -2.02 0.42 -26.90
N GLN A 182 -2.70 -0.44 -26.15
CA GLN A 182 -4.06 -0.89 -26.45
C GLN A 182 -5.05 -0.29 -25.47
N TYR A 183 -6.23 0.06 -25.96
CA TYR A 183 -7.35 0.52 -25.16
C TYR A 183 -8.42 -0.57 -25.23
N VAL A 184 -8.83 -1.08 -24.08
CA VAL A 184 -9.86 -2.10 -23.96
C VAL A 184 -10.99 -1.51 -23.13
N GLU A 185 -12.17 -1.38 -23.73
CA GLU A 185 -13.40 -1.12 -22.98
C GLU A 185 -13.90 -2.47 -22.49
N GLU A 186 -13.94 -2.67 -21.17
CA GLU A 186 -14.50 -3.88 -20.60
C GLU A 186 -16.02 -3.73 -20.66
N ASN A 187 -16.60 -4.14 -21.80
CA ASN A 187 -18.04 -4.27 -21.92
C ASN A 187 -18.46 -5.33 -20.91
N GLY A 188 -19.24 -4.92 -19.91
CA GLY A 188 -19.84 -5.82 -18.93
C GLY A 188 -20.46 -7.00 -19.66
N VAL A 189 -19.89 -8.19 -19.46
CA VAL A 189 -20.55 -9.42 -19.85
C VAL A 189 -21.64 -9.64 -18.81
N GLU A 190 -22.89 -9.43 -19.24
CA GLU A 190 -24.12 -9.79 -18.50
C GLU A 190 -24.10 -11.24 -17.98
#